data_AF-A0A6J4RZ52-F1
#
_entry.id   AF-A0A6J4RZ52-F1
#
_cell.length_a   1.000
_cell.length_b   1.000
_cell.length_c   1.000
_cell.angle_alpha   90.00
_cell.angle_beta   90.00
_cell.angle_gamma   90.00
#
_symmetry.space_group_name_H-M   'P 1'
#
loop_
_entity.id
_entity.type
_entity.pdbx_description
1 polymer ?
#
loop_
_entity_poly.entity_id
_entity_poly.type
_entity_poly.pdbx_seq_one_letter_code
_entity_poly.pdbx_strand_id
1 'polypeptide(L)'
;MSPIVYAGGAAFREDLANFASAHTNRVGIARHYLHLGERQRQTYFADGKSVHLKKLFYALRPAAALRWLRLNLEEAIAPMHFPTLMQECDAPREVADIAADLIARKAVTRELGSALLPPVIENFIDAEFALARDTLPASPSLLSPDAKTAADRIFRRYVDRFDTLVASTLGPVGGTTHE
;
A
#
# COMPACT_ATOMS: atom_id res chain seq x y z
N MET A 1 5.08 5.15 -5.20
CA MET A 1 6.10 4.79 -4.18
C MET A 1 5.89 5.60 -2.90
N SER A 2 6.40 5.13 -1.75
CA SER A 2 6.46 5.96 -0.53
C SER A 2 7.44 7.13 -0.74
N PRO A 3 7.09 8.36 -0.33
CA PRO A 3 8.00 9.50 -0.42
C PRO A 3 9.13 9.46 0.63
N ILE A 4 9.03 8.59 1.64
CA ILE A 4 9.98 8.55 2.76
C ILE A 4 11.06 7.50 2.52
N VAL A 5 12.31 7.97 2.56
CA VAL A 5 13.53 7.20 2.39
C VAL A 5 14.17 6.97 3.76
N TYR A 6 13.98 5.78 4.34
CA TYR A 6 14.53 5.46 5.67
C TYR A 6 16.01 5.07 5.62
N ALA A 7 16.36 4.07 4.80
CA ALA A 7 17.72 3.61 4.53
C ALA A 7 17.74 2.73 3.26
N GLY A 8 18.87 2.61 2.59
CA GLY A 8 19.04 1.71 1.44
C GLY A 8 19.87 2.30 0.30
N GLY A 9 20.65 1.46 -0.37
CA GLY A 9 21.44 1.86 -1.54
C GLY A 9 20.55 2.20 -2.73
N ALA A 10 20.90 3.25 -3.47
CA ALA A 10 20.14 3.72 -4.63
C ALA A 10 19.88 2.60 -5.65
N ALA A 11 20.91 1.82 -5.98
CA ALA A 11 20.81 0.69 -6.92
C ALA A 11 19.82 -0.40 -6.47
N PHE A 12 19.77 -0.71 -5.16
CA PHE A 12 18.83 -1.70 -4.62
C PHE A 12 17.38 -1.25 -4.78
N ARG A 13 17.14 0.03 -4.51
CA ARG A 13 15.80 0.61 -4.63
C ARG A 13 15.35 0.68 -6.07
N GLU A 14 16.24 1.09 -6.97
CA GLU A 14 15.97 1.14 -8.40
C GLU A 14 15.68 -0.25 -8.97
N ASP A 15 16.49 -1.25 -8.63
CA ASP A 15 16.26 -2.63 -9.07
C ASP A 15 14.90 -3.18 -8.58
N LEU A 16 14.56 -2.95 -7.30
CA LEU A 16 13.26 -3.35 -6.76
C LEU A 16 12.10 -2.57 -7.38
N ALA A 17 12.29 -1.28 -7.68
CA ALA A 17 11.29 -0.45 -8.34
C ALA A 17 10.98 -0.99 -9.74
N ASN A 18 12.02 -1.26 -10.51
CA ASN A 18 11.92 -1.78 -11.88
C ASN A 18 11.27 -3.16 -11.89
N PHE A 19 11.67 -4.04 -10.97
CA PHE A 19 11.03 -5.35 -10.80
C PHE A 19 9.55 -5.23 -10.46
N ALA A 20 9.20 -4.39 -9.48
CA ALA A 20 7.82 -4.17 -9.12
C ALA A 20 7.03 -3.63 -10.32
N SER A 21 7.56 -2.65 -11.06
CA SER A 21 6.91 -2.09 -12.25
C SER A 21 6.66 -3.16 -13.33
N ALA A 22 7.61 -4.07 -13.55
CA ALA A 22 7.51 -5.09 -14.58
C ALA A 22 6.56 -6.25 -14.23
N HIS A 23 6.36 -6.54 -12.93
CA HIS A 23 5.67 -7.75 -12.47
C HIS A 23 4.44 -7.48 -11.59
N THR A 24 4.06 -6.22 -11.40
CA THR A 24 2.88 -5.90 -10.60
C THR A 24 1.59 -6.35 -11.29
N ASN A 25 0.79 -7.13 -10.58
CA ASN A 25 -0.55 -7.48 -11.00
C ASN A 25 -1.57 -6.46 -10.49
N ARG A 26 -1.97 -5.52 -11.35
CA ARG A 26 -2.97 -4.48 -11.03
C ARG A 26 -4.27 -5.06 -10.48
N VAL A 27 -4.79 -6.12 -11.10
CA VAL A 27 -6.03 -6.80 -10.66
C VAL A 27 -5.83 -7.40 -9.27
N GLY A 28 -4.66 -8.00 -9.02
CA GLY A 28 -4.27 -8.50 -7.70
C GLY A 28 -4.24 -7.39 -6.64
N ILE A 29 -3.67 -6.22 -6.96
CA ILE A 29 -3.64 -5.05 -6.09
C ILE A 29 -5.05 -4.53 -5.79
N ALA A 30 -5.89 -4.39 -6.82
CA ALA A 30 -7.26 -3.94 -6.62
C ALA A 30 -8.05 -4.91 -5.72
N ARG A 31 -7.95 -6.22 -5.93
CA ARG A 31 -8.58 -7.20 -5.02
C ARG A 31 -8.02 -7.15 -3.61
N HIS A 32 -6.72 -6.92 -3.46
CA HIS A 32 -6.12 -6.73 -2.14
C HIS A 32 -6.77 -5.55 -1.40
N TYR A 33 -6.94 -4.39 -2.07
CA TYR A 33 -7.63 -3.26 -1.48
C TYR A 33 -9.09 -3.56 -1.16
N LEU A 34 -9.82 -4.25 -2.05
CA LEU A 34 -11.21 -4.63 -1.80
C LEU A 34 -11.34 -5.52 -0.56
N HIS A 35 -10.62 -6.64 -0.50
CA HIS A 35 -10.70 -7.56 0.65
C HIS A 35 -10.24 -6.90 1.95
N LEU A 36 -9.17 -6.08 1.90
CA LEU A 36 -8.72 -5.33 3.05
C LEU A 36 -9.82 -4.35 3.51
N GLY A 37 -10.39 -3.58 2.59
CA GLY A 37 -11.43 -2.59 2.86
C GLY A 37 -12.69 -3.19 3.45
N GLU A 38 -13.22 -4.25 2.84
CA GLU A 38 -14.42 -4.97 3.30
C GLU A 38 -14.21 -5.55 4.71
N ARG A 39 -13.05 -6.15 4.97
CA ARG A 39 -12.72 -6.65 6.31
C ARG A 39 -12.71 -5.52 7.34
N GLN A 40 -12.13 -4.37 7.01
CA GLN A 40 -12.12 -3.21 7.92
C GLN A 40 -13.53 -2.64 8.12
N ARG A 41 -14.33 -2.57 7.05
CA ARG A 41 -15.74 -2.14 7.08
C ARG A 41 -16.56 -3.03 8.01
N GLN A 42 -16.44 -4.34 7.87
CA GLN A 42 -17.13 -5.32 8.72
C GLN A 42 -16.66 -5.23 10.18
N THR A 43 -15.35 -5.11 10.41
CA THR A 43 -14.79 -5.13 11.78
C THR A 43 -15.19 -3.90 12.60
N TYR A 44 -15.23 -2.72 11.98
CA TYR A 44 -15.33 -1.46 12.73
C TYR A 44 -16.65 -0.70 12.55
N PHE A 45 -17.47 -1.07 11.57
CA PHE A 45 -18.62 -0.25 11.17
C PHE A 45 -19.94 -1.02 11.03
N ALA A 46 -19.98 -2.32 11.39
CA ALA A 46 -21.18 -3.16 11.22
C ALA A 46 -22.35 -2.78 12.14
N ASP A 47 -22.08 -2.20 13.32
CA ASP A 47 -23.09 -1.99 14.37
C ASP A 47 -23.65 -0.56 14.44
N GLY A 48 -23.26 0.35 13.53
CA GLY A 48 -23.67 1.77 13.61
C GLY A 48 -23.21 2.53 14.88
N LYS A 49 -22.33 1.92 15.67
CA LYS A 49 -21.78 2.49 16.91
C LYS A 49 -20.75 3.58 16.58
N SER A 50 -20.51 4.48 17.55
CA SER A 50 -19.44 5.47 17.47
C SER A 50 -18.10 4.79 17.16
N VAL A 51 -17.46 5.20 16.07
CA VAL A 51 -16.22 4.59 15.60
C VAL A 51 -15.07 5.52 15.92
N HIS A 52 -13.94 4.95 16.38
CA HIS A 52 -12.72 5.72 16.49
C HIS A 52 -12.38 6.32 15.12
N LEU A 53 -12.27 7.65 15.03
CA LEU A 53 -12.04 8.35 13.75
C LEU A 53 -10.75 7.89 13.06
N LYS A 54 -9.76 7.41 13.81
CA LYS A 54 -8.55 6.79 13.24
C LYS A 54 -8.85 5.53 12.41
N LYS A 55 -9.93 4.81 12.71
CA LYS A 55 -10.35 3.60 12.01
C LYS A 55 -11.01 3.89 10.66
N LEU A 56 -11.60 5.08 10.50
CA LEU A 56 -12.12 5.57 9.22
C LEU A 56 -11.07 5.50 8.12
N PHE A 57 -9.83 5.87 8.44
CA PHE A 57 -8.73 5.78 7.49
C PHE A 57 -8.40 4.36 7.01
N TYR A 58 -8.76 3.31 7.76
CA TYR A 58 -8.52 1.93 7.32
C TYR A 58 -9.52 1.46 6.26
N ALA A 59 -10.72 2.03 6.22
CA ALA A 59 -11.73 1.73 5.19
C ALA A 59 -11.72 2.77 4.04
N LEU A 60 -11.49 4.05 4.36
CA LEU A 60 -11.44 5.11 3.35
C LEU A 60 -10.24 4.99 2.41
N ARG A 61 -9.06 4.58 2.91
CA ARG A 61 -7.87 4.35 2.07
C ARG A 61 -8.11 3.32 0.96
N PRO A 62 -8.57 2.09 1.25
CA PRO A 62 -8.83 1.12 0.20
C PRO A 62 -9.93 1.59 -0.77
N ALA A 63 -10.99 2.25 -0.29
CA ALA A 63 -12.02 2.80 -1.17
C ALA A 63 -11.46 3.86 -2.15
N ALA A 64 -10.67 4.81 -1.64
CA ALA A 64 -10.00 5.80 -2.46
C ALA A 64 -8.98 5.18 -3.44
N ALA A 65 -8.26 4.14 -3.02
CA ALA A 65 -7.33 3.41 -3.88
C ALA A 65 -8.02 2.66 -5.02
N LEU A 66 -9.16 2.01 -4.74
CA LEU A 66 -9.98 1.34 -5.75
C LEU A 66 -10.51 2.35 -6.78
N ARG A 67 -11.04 3.48 -6.30
CA ARG A 67 -11.49 4.58 -7.16
C ARG A 67 -10.35 5.10 -8.04
N TRP A 68 -9.21 5.41 -7.44
CA TRP A 68 -8.04 5.92 -8.17
C TRP A 68 -7.58 4.93 -9.24
N LEU A 69 -7.47 3.64 -8.91
CA LEU A 69 -7.08 2.62 -9.88
C LEU A 69 -8.09 2.57 -11.04
N ARG A 70 -9.40 2.63 -10.75
CA ARG A 70 -10.44 2.63 -11.78
C ARG A 70 -10.34 3.82 -12.73
N LEU A 71 -9.92 4.98 -12.26
CA LEU A 71 -9.76 6.20 -13.07
C LEU A 71 -8.41 6.27 -13.80
N ASN A 72 -7.39 5.56 -13.31
CA ASN A 72 -6.04 5.53 -13.87
C ASN A 72 -5.73 4.13 -14.40
N LEU A 73 -6.25 3.79 -15.58
CA LEU A 73 -6.18 2.43 -16.14
C LEU A 73 -4.76 1.98 -16.50
N GLU A 74 -3.90 2.93 -16.86
CA GLU A 74 -2.48 2.69 -17.19
C GLU A 74 -1.62 2.43 -15.94
N GLU A 75 -2.15 2.73 -14.76
CA GLU A 75 -1.41 2.64 -13.51
C GLU A 75 -1.77 1.38 -12.73
N ALA A 76 -0.73 0.72 -12.21
CA ALA A 76 -0.88 -0.50 -11.45
C ALA A 76 -0.96 -0.28 -9.93
N ILE A 77 -0.42 0.84 -9.44
CA ILE A 77 -0.22 1.10 -8.00
C ILE A 77 -0.75 2.49 -7.64
N ALA A 78 -1.76 2.53 -6.77
CA ALA A 78 -2.27 3.79 -6.24
C ALA A 78 -1.24 4.51 -5.34
N PRO A 79 -1.30 5.86 -5.23
CA PRO A 79 -0.46 6.62 -4.32
C PRO A 79 -0.53 6.11 -2.88
N MET A 80 0.64 5.81 -2.32
CA MET A 80 0.74 5.35 -0.92
C MET A 80 0.54 6.49 0.08
N HIS A 81 0.92 7.71 -0.30
CA HIS A 81 0.70 8.90 0.50
C HIS A 81 -0.78 9.29 0.47
N PHE A 82 -1.46 9.16 1.61
CA PHE A 82 -2.92 9.29 1.67
C PHE A 82 -3.46 10.67 1.25
N PRO A 83 -2.86 11.82 1.63
CA PRO A 83 -3.31 13.11 1.12
C PRO A 83 -3.24 13.20 -0.41
N THR A 84 -2.15 12.70 -1.01
CA THR A 84 -2.00 12.63 -2.47
C THR A 84 -3.08 11.74 -3.09
N LEU A 85 -3.32 10.57 -2.51
CA LEU A 85 -4.38 9.67 -2.97
C LEU A 85 -5.75 10.36 -2.99
N MET A 86 -6.10 11.10 -1.94
CA MET A 86 -7.40 11.81 -1.88
C MET A 86 -7.51 12.95 -2.90
N GLN A 87 -6.39 13.61 -3.22
CA GLN A 87 -6.35 14.66 -4.23
C GLN A 87 -6.50 14.10 -5.65
N GLU A 88 -5.94 12.91 -5.90
CA GLU A 88 -5.89 12.33 -7.25
C GLU A 88 -7.03 11.34 -7.52
N CYS A 89 -7.75 10.85 -6.50
CA CYS A 89 -8.81 9.86 -6.70
C CYS A 89 -10.15 10.46 -7.15
N ASP A 90 -10.23 11.78 -7.35
CA ASP A 90 -11.45 12.48 -7.78
C ASP A 90 -12.66 12.14 -6.89
N ALA A 91 -12.48 12.16 -5.56
CA ALA A 91 -13.58 11.92 -4.63
C ALA A 91 -14.62 13.07 -4.68
N PRO A 92 -15.90 12.79 -4.38
CA PRO A 92 -16.90 13.85 -4.21
C PRO A 92 -16.40 14.94 -3.25
N ARG A 93 -16.67 16.21 -3.56
CA ARG A 93 -16.13 17.36 -2.82
C ARG A 93 -16.30 17.22 -1.30
N GLU A 94 -17.49 16.82 -0.86
CA GLU A 94 -17.79 16.65 0.56
C GLU A 94 -16.95 15.53 1.22
N VAL A 95 -16.69 14.43 0.51
CA VAL A 95 -15.79 13.36 0.97
C VAL A 95 -14.36 13.89 1.09
N ALA A 96 -13.90 14.65 0.11
CA ALA A 96 -12.57 15.24 0.10
C ALA A 96 -12.40 16.26 1.24
N ASP A 97 -13.39 17.11 1.49
CA ASP A 97 -13.39 18.11 2.57
C ASP A 97 -13.32 17.44 3.95
N ILE A 98 -14.15 16.41 4.19
CA ILE A 98 -14.12 15.62 5.44
C ILE A 98 -12.77 14.92 5.61
N ALA A 99 -12.23 14.31 4.55
CA ALA A 99 -10.94 13.64 4.60
C ALA A 99 -9.81 14.62 4.93
N ALA A 100 -9.83 15.83 4.36
CA ALA A 100 -8.85 16.88 4.61
C ALA A 100 -8.88 17.33 6.09
N ASP A 101 -10.07 17.57 6.66
CA ASP A 101 -10.21 17.89 8.09
C ASP A 101 -9.64 16.78 8.99
N LEU A 102 -9.99 15.53 8.72
CA LEU A 102 -9.50 14.39 9.48
C LEU A 102 -7.97 14.25 9.39
N ILE A 103 -7.38 14.48 8.21
CA ILE A 103 -5.94 14.48 8.01
C ILE A 103 -5.28 15.60 8.84
N ALA A 104 -5.82 16.82 8.77
CA ALA A 104 -5.28 17.98 9.49
C ALA A 104 -5.33 17.76 11.01
N ARG A 105 -6.47 17.28 11.52
CA ARG A 105 -6.63 16.94 12.94
C ARG A 105 -5.68 15.84 13.37
N LYS A 106 -5.49 14.79 12.56
CA LYS A 106 -4.54 13.70 12.84
C LYS A 106 -3.08 14.19 12.91
N ALA A 107 -2.74 15.20 12.12
CA ALA A 107 -1.39 15.77 12.12
C ALA A 107 -1.08 16.51 13.43
N VAL A 108 -2.10 17.12 14.05
CA VAL A 108 -1.97 17.91 15.29
C VAL A 108 -2.17 17.05 16.55
N THR A 109 -3.08 16.07 16.52
CA THR A 109 -3.37 15.17 17.65
C THR A 109 -3.27 13.70 17.26
N ARG A 110 -2.64 12.89 18.13
CA ARG A 110 -2.64 11.42 17.99
C ARG A 110 -4.01 10.79 18.29
N GLU A 111 -4.83 11.47 19.10
CA GLU A 111 -6.16 11.00 19.48
C GLU A 111 -7.23 11.86 18.80
N LEU A 112 -7.80 11.34 17.71
CA LEU A 112 -8.91 11.97 16.99
C LEU A 112 -10.26 11.84 17.74
N GLY A 113 -10.33 11.00 18.77
CA GLY A 113 -11.57 10.64 19.45
C GLY A 113 -12.44 9.65 18.66
N SER A 114 -13.69 9.50 19.10
CA SER A 114 -14.70 8.67 18.44
C SER A 114 -15.85 9.54 17.99
N ALA A 115 -16.36 9.29 16.78
CA ALA A 115 -17.54 9.96 16.25
C ALA A 115 -18.35 8.95 15.44
N LEU A 116 -19.61 9.28 15.17
CA LEU A 116 -20.39 8.56 14.16
C LEU A 116 -19.71 8.73 12.80
N LEU A 117 -19.76 7.67 12.00
CA LEU A 117 -19.30 7.73 10.62
C LEU A 117 -20.21 8.71 9.86
N PRO A 118 -19.68 9.77 9.21
CA PRO A 118 -20.51 10.64 8.40
C PRO A 118 -21.16 9.81 7.26
N PRO A 119 -22.48 9.87 7.06
CA PRO A 119 -23.17 9.06 6.05
C PRO A 119 -22.59 9.20 4.64
N VAL A 120 -22.06 10.38 4.31
CA VAL A 120 -21.42 10.65 3.01
C VAL A 120 -20.14 9.85 2.82
N ILE A 121 -19.35 9.65 3.89
CA ILE A 121 -18.16 8.78 3.86
C ILE A 121 -18.58 7.32 3.77
N GLU A 122 -19.60 6.92 4.53
CA GLU A 122 -20.13 5.56 4.50
C GLU A 122 -20.59 5.17 3.10
N ASN A 123 -21.44 6.01 2.49
CA ASN A 123 -21.95 5.81 1.14
C ASN A 123 -20.83 5.75 0.10
N PHE A 124 -19.82 6.60 0.22
CA PHE A 124 -18.66 6.57 -0.67
C PHE A 124 -17.89 5.25 -0.56
N ILE A 125 -17.60 4.80 0.66
CA ILE A 125 -16.86 3.55 0.90
C ILE A 125 -17.65 2.36 0.33
N ASP A 126 -18.93 2.26 0.68
CA ASP A 126 -19.77 1.13 0.30
C ASP A 126 -20.00 1.09 -1.22
N ALA A 127 -20.16 2.26 -1.86
CA ALA A 127 -20.29 2.36 -3.32
C ALA A 127 -19.02 1.91 -4.06
N GLU A 128 -17.83 2.36 -3.64
CA GLU A 128 -16.59 1.97 -4.32
C GLU A 128 -16.26 0.47 -4.08
N PHE A 129 -16.62 -0.10 -2.92
CA PHE A 129 -16.48 -1.54 -2.68
C PHE A 129 -17.45 -2.36 -3.52
N ALA A 130 -18.73 -1.96 -3.58
CA ALA A 130 -19.71 -2.63 -4.43
C ALA A 130 -19.28 -2.60 -5.90
N LEU A 131 -18.90 -1.42 -6.40
CA LEU A 131 -18.44 -1.25 -7.78
C LEU A 131 -17.20 -2.10 -8.09
N ALA A 132 -16.22 -2.14 -7.18
CA ALA A 132 -15.03 -2.97 -7.35
C ALA A 132 -15.37 -4.47 -7.36
N ARG A 133 -16.30 -4.91 -6.50
CA ARG A 133 -16.76 -6.31 -6.47
C ARG A 133 -17.40 -6.73 -7.79
N ASP A 134 -18.18 -5.85 -8.39
CA ASP A 134 -18.92 -6.14 -9.62
C ASP A 134 -18.05 -6.03 -10.88
N THR A 135 -17.00 -5.20 -10.85
CA THR A 135 -16.18 -4.91 -12.04
C THR A 135 -14.85 -5.64 -12.09
N LEU A 136 -14.32 -6.08 -10.95
CA LEU A 136 -13.08 -6.84 -10.93
C LEU A 136 -13.30 -8.23 -11.55
N PRO A 137 -12.38 -8.73 -12.40
CA PRO A 137 -12.51 -10.06 -12.97
C PRO A 137 -12.50 -11.13 -11.87
N ALA A 138 -12.81 -12.39 -12.19
CA ALA A 138 -12.92 -13.46 -11.19
C ALA A 138 -11.56 -14.02 -10.72
N SER A 139 -10.53 -14.06 -11.57
CA SER A 139 -9.24 -14.69 -11.22
C SER A 139 -8.07 -13.70 -11.28
N PRO A 140 -7.22 -13.58 -10.25
CA PRO A 140 -5.92 -12.93 -10.40
C PRO A 140 -5.08 -13.86 -11.25
N SER A 141 -4.52 -13.35 -12.35
CA SER A 141 -3.47 -14.07 -13.07
C SER A 141 -2.40 -14.53 -12.07
N LEU A 142 -2.15 -15.84 -12.06
CA LEU A 142 -1.07 -16.43 -11.28
C LEU A 142 0.24 -15.72 -11.61
N LEU A 143 1.11 -15.54 -10.61
CA LEU A 143 2.46 -15.03 -10.83
C LEU A 143 3.13 -15.85 -11.93
N SER A 144 3.59 -15.19 -13.00
CA SER A 144 4.24 -15.89 -14.11
C SER A 144 5.52 -16.58 -13.62
N PRO A 145 5.92 -17.72 -14.22
CA PRO A 145 7.23 -18.32 -13.98
C PRO A 145 8.38 -17.33 -14.13
N ASP A 146 8.25 -16.38 -15.06
CA ASP A 146 9.23 -15.31 -15.30
C ASP A 146 9.33 -14.36 -14.10
N ALA A 147 8.20 -13.97 -13.49
CA ALA A 147 8.19 -13.11 -12.31
C ALA A 147 8.91 -13.79 -11.13
N LYS A 148 8.72 -15.10 -10.95
CA LYS A 148 9.43 -15.88 -9.92
C LYS A 148 10.93 -15.92 -10.19
N THR A 149 11.32 -16.22 -11.43
CA THR A 149 12.72 -16.28 -11.84
C THR A 149 13.43 -14.93 -11.68
N ALA A 150 12.75 -13.84 -12.04
CA ALA A 150 13.25 -12.48 -11.86
C ALA A 150 13.39 -12.11 -10.37
N ALA A 151 12.44 -12.52 -9.53
CA ALA A 151 12.50 -12.33 -8.09
C ALA A 151 13.70 -13.06 -7.47
N ASP A 152 13.90 -14.33 -7.81
CA ASP A 152 15.02 -15.15 -7.33
C ASP A 152 16.37 -14.53 -7.72
N ARG A 153 16.48 -14.01 -8.94
CA ARG A 153 17.70 -13.34 -9.43
C ARG A 153 18.04 -12.10 -8.60
N ILE A 154 17.07 -11.24 -8.34
CA ILE A 154 17.27 -10.03 -7.53
C ILE A 154 17.61 -10.41 -6.10
N PHE A 155 16.89 -11.37 -5.52
CA PHE A 155 17.14 -11.86 -4.18
C PHE A 155 18.59 -12.35 -4.02
N ARG A 156 19.04 -13.27 -4.89
CA ARG A 156 20.41 -13.82 -4.86
C ARG A 156 21.47 -12.73 -5.03
N ARG A 157 21.32 -11.85 -6.02
CA ARG A 157 22.26 -10.75 -6.29
C ARG A 157 22.53 -9.90 -5.05
N TYR A 158 21.50 -9.60 -4.28
CA TYR A 158 21.64 -8.74 -3.10
C TYR A 158 22.16 -9.51 -1.89
N VAL A 159 21.73 -10.76 -1.68
CA VAL A 159 22.28 -11.62 -0.62
C VAL A 159 23.79 -11.80 -0.81
N ASP A 160 24.24 -12.20 -2.01
CA ASP A 160 25.67 -12.40 -2.30
C ASP A 160 26.49 -11.11 -2.09
N ARG A 161 25.93 -9.96 -2.47
CA ARG A 161 26.56 -8.66 -2.28
C ARG A 161 26.69 -8.29 -0.80
N PHE A 162 25.68 -8.56 0.02
CA PHE A 162 25.73 -8.30 1.46
C PHE A 162 26.72 -9.24 2.17
N ASP A 163 26.77 -10.51 1.78
CA ASP A 163 27.74 -11.46 2.31
C ASP A 163 29.18 -11.04 1.97
N THR A 164 29.42 -10.57 0.74
CA THR A 164 30.74 -10.08 0.31
C THR A 164 31.15 -8.80 1.05
N LEU A 165 30.21 -7.89 1.33
CA LEU A 165 30.46 -6.67 2.11
C LEU A 165 30.78 -6.99 3.58
N VAL A 166 30.10 -7.96 4.18
CA VAL A 166 30.40 -8.43 5.55
C VAL A 166 31.78 -9.10 5.60
N ALA A 167 32.08 -9.95 4.63
CA ALA A 167 33.38 -10.64 4.52
C ALA A 167 34.58 -9.69 4.23
N SER A 168 34.34 -8.52 3.62
CA SER A 168 35.38 -7.50 3.39
C SER A 168 35.53 -6.51 4.55
N THR A 169 34.49 -6.35 5.37
CA THR A 169 34.53 -5.52 6.60
C THR A 169 35.17 -6.27 7.76
N LEU A 170 34.99 -7.59 7.82
CA LEU A 170 35.72 -8.51 8.69
C LEU A 170 36.99 -8.96 7.95
N GLY A 171 38.08 -8.18 8.03
CA GLY A 171 39.37 -8.57 7.43
C GLY A 171 39.81 -9.99 7.82
N PRO A 172 40.74 -10.62 7.07
CA PRO A 172 41.15 -12.00 7.30
C PRO A 172 41.64 -12.14 8.73
N VAL A 173 40.98 -12.99 9.52
CA VAL A 173 41.50 -13.40 10.83
C VAL A 173 42.74 -14.24 10.54
N GLY A 174 43.90 -13.58 10.60
CA GLY A 174 45.20 -14.21 10.45
C GLY A 174 45.37 -15.29 11.50
N GLY A 175 45.20 -16.54 11.09
CA GLY A 175 45.58 -17.71 11.87
C GLY A 175 47.10 -17.80 11.87
N THR A 176 47.71 -17.34 12.96
CA THR A 176 49.11 -17.59 13.32
C THR A 176 49.38 -19.10 13.31
N THR A 177 50.27 -19.52 12.42
CA THR A 177 51.04 -20.77 12.54
C THR A 177 51.80 -20.73 13.87
N HIS A 178 51.56 -21.73 14.72
CA HIS A 178 52.52 -22.15 15.72
C HIS A 178 52.93 -23.59 15.43
N GLU A 179 54.24 -23.78 15.47
CA GLU A 179 55.06 -24.96 15.18
C GLU A 179 54.61 -26.25 15.88
#